data_AF-A0A9D7BKN4-F1
#
_entry.id   AF-A0A9D7BKN4-F1
#
_cell.length_a   1.000
_cell.length_b   1.000
_cell.length_c   1.000
_cell.angle_alpha   90.00
_cell.angle_beta   90.00
_cell.angle_gamma   90.00
#
_symmetry.space_group_name_H-M   'P 1'
#
loop_
_entity.id
_entity.type
_entity.pdbx_description
1 polymer ?
#
loop_
_entity_poly.entity_id
_entity_poly.type
_entity_poly.pdbx_seq_one_letter_code
_entity_poly.pdbx_strand_id
1 'polypeptide(L)'
;MIPILPHKVSNFKIHLSIGRLLWMLRGSNSLSEIEYYDKNVAFFSDDGKEVPGSSFGHRMFTKNGNQLDQIIRRLQADNSSRRCIISIYDSFDNFRESRDIPCLLFLAFHLRENRLHLTIQMRSNNAFRLFLYNFFELSFIQGIVSFELGIEPGNIFYNALSMHLYLDDKEQAELYLNHNVNQNMSVLFQSYVLMDIFILLKNCKISNFLFVLKA
;
A
#
# COMPACT_ATOMS: atom_id res chain seq x y z
N MET A 1 -9.93 3.49 8.63
CA MET A 1 -9.46 2.96 9.94
C MET A 1 -8.17 2.20 9.69
N ILE A 2 -7.03 2.72 10.17
CA ILE A 2 -5.72 2.07 10.02
C ILE A 2 -5.39 1.41 11.36
N PRO A 3 -5.35 0.08 11.46
CA PRO A 3 -4.96 -0.59 12.69
C PRO A 3 -3.44 -0.44 12.86
N ILE A 4 -3.01 0.50 13.71
CA ILE A 4 -1.60 0.58 14.13
C ILE A 4 -1.46 -0.30 15.37
N LEU A 5 -0.87 -1.49 15.19
CA LEU A 5 -0.64 -2.41 16.30
C LEU A 5 0.53 -1.93 17.18
N PRO A 6 0.49 -2.18 18.50
CA PRO A 6 1.56 -1.78 19.40
C PRO A 6 2.90 -2.42 19.00
N HIS A 7 3.92 -1.57 18.86
CA HIS A 7 5.30 -1.89 18.43
C HIS A 7 6.00 -2.97 19.27
N LYS A 8 5.56 -3.23 20.51
CA LYS A 8 6.20 -4.21 21.39
C LYS A 8 5.86 -5.67 21.07
N VAL A 9 4.82 -5.92 20.27
CA VAL A 9 4.34 -7.29 19.99
C VAL A 9 4.31 -7.58 18.49
N SER A 10 4.07 -6.58 17.64
CA SER A 10 4.05 -6.79 16.19
C SER A 10 5.40 -6.50 15.52
N ASN A 11 5.71 -7.21 14.44
CA ASN A 11 6.86 -6.92 13.56
C ASN A 11 6.68 -5.63 12.73
N PHE A 12 5.62 -4.85 12.98
CA PHE A 12 5.34 -3.61 12.26
C PHE A 12 6.18 -2.44 12.78
N LYS A 13 6.93 -1.83 11.86
CA LYS A 13 7.79 -0.68 12.08
C LYS A 13 7.24 0.49 11.28
N ILE A 14 6.68 1.49 11.97
CA ILE A 14 6.02 2.62 11.31
C ILE A 14 6.96 3.39 10.36
N HIS A 15 8.21 3.60 10.74
CA HIS A 15 9.21 4.28 9.89
C HIS A 15 9.48 3.52 8.58
N LEU A 16 9.47 2.18 8.65
CA LEU A 16 9.63 1.32 7.49
C LEU A 16 8.43 1.43 6.56
N SER A 17 7.22 1.39 7.12
CA SER A 17 5.99 1.52 6.33
C SER A 17 5.87 2.89 5.66
N ILE A 18 6.32 3.96 6.33
CA ILE A 18 6.40 5.30 5.73
C ILE A 18 7.41 5.32 4.58
N GLY A 19 8.61 4.76 4.77
CA GLY A 19 9.62 4.68 3.70
C GLY A 19 9.12 3.93 2.47
N ARG A 20 8.46 2.78 2.68
CA ARG A 20 7.81 1.98 1.63
C ARG A 20 6.67 2.74 0.94
N LEU A 21 5.84 3.45 1.70
CA LEU A 21 4.77 4.30 1.15
C LEU A 21 5.35 5.41 0.26
N LEU A 22 6.39 6.12 0.70
CA LEU A 22 7.02 7.18 -0.09
C LEU A 22 7.65 6.64 -1.37
N TRP A 23 8.34 5.49 -1.29
CA TRP A 23 8.89 4.80 -2.46
C TRP A 23 7.79 4.36 -3.44
N MET A 24 6.67 3.84 -2.92
CA MET A 24 5.48 3.54 -3.72
C MET A 24 4.91 4.80 -4.40
N LEU A 25 4.71 5.90 -3.67
CA LEU A 25 4.17 7.15 -4.23
C LEU A 25 5.10 7.81 -5.25
N ARG A 26 6.41 7.57 -5.15
CA ARG A 26 7.39 7.99 -6.15
C ARG A 26 7.28 7.23 -7.47
N GLY A 27 6.67 6.04 -7.47
CA GLY A 27 6.63 5.17 -8.65
C GLY A 27 7.97 4.53 -9.00
N SER A 28 8.88 4.45 -8.04
CA SER A 28 10.22 3.90 -8.22
C SER A 28 10.25 2.42 -7.92
N ASN A 29 11.01 1.66 -8.70
CA ASN A 29 11.40 0.28 -8.39
C ASN A 29 12.89 0.17 -8.01
N SER A 30 13.59 1.30 -7.81
CA SER A 30 15.01 1.30 -7.47
C SER A 30 15.26 0.72 -6.09
N LEU A 31 16.15 -0.28 -6.01
CA LEU A 31 16.60 -0.90 -4.76
C LEU A 31 17.26 0.13 -3.84
N SER A 32 18.14 0.97 -4.38
CA SER A 32 18.93 1.93 -3.58
C SER A 32 18.06 2.95 -2.84
N GLU A 33 16.85 3.22 -3.33
CA GLU A 33 15.93 4.17 -2.71
C GLU A 33 15.17 3.56 -1.52
N ILE A 34 14.96 2.23 -1.50
CA ILE A 34 14.22 1.54 -0.45
C ILE A 34 15.13 0.80 0.54
N GLU A 35 16.31 0.36 0.10
CA GLU A 35 17.27 -0.40 0.90
C GLU A 35 17.73 0.34 2.16
N TYR A 36 17.78 1.68 2.11
CA TYR A 36 18.04 2.52 3.27
C TYR A 36 17.02 2.27 4.41
N TYR A 37 15.75 2.03 4.07
CA TYR A 37 14.67 1.77 5.02
C TYR A 37 14.53 0.27 5.31
N ASP A 38 14.53 -0.57 4.27
CA ASP A 38 14.37 -2.03 4.37
C ASP A 38 15.54 -2.77 3.73
N LYS A 39 16.52 -3.19 4.54
CA LYS A 39 17.66 -3.99 4.03
C LYS A 39 17.24 -5.35 3.49
N ASN A 40 16.10 -5.89 3.93
CA ASN A 40 15.64 -7.20 3.46
C ASN A 40 15.13 -7.16 2.02
N VAL A 41 14.82 -5.96 1.51
CA VAL A 41 14.29 -5.80 0.16
C VAL A 41 15.30 -6.19 -0.92
N ALA A 42 16.61 -6.12 -0.61
CA ALA A 42 17.68 -6.57 -1.49
C ALA A 42 17.57 -8.06 -1.86
N PHE A 43 16.97 -8.89 -1.00
CA PHE A 43 16.71 -10.30 -1.30
C PHE A 43 15.78 -10.49 -2.51
N PHE A 44 14.88 -9.53 -2.76
CA PHE A 44 13.92 -9.56 -3.84
C PHE A 44 14.46 -8.93 -5.14
N SER A 45 15.69 -8.39 -5.12
CA SER A 45 16.31 -7.84 -6.32
C SER A 45 17.13 -8.90 -7.05
N ASP A 46 16.74 -9.20 -8.29
CA ASP A 46 17.42 -10.19 -9.12
C ASP A 46 18.76 -9.69 -9.68
N ASP A 47 18.87 -8.40 -9.93
CA ASP A 47 20.02 -7.74 -10.53
C ASP A 47 20.81 -6.84 -9.55
N GLY A 48 20.35 -6.75 -8.31
CA GLY A 48 20.91 -5.86 -7.29
C GLY A 48 20.63 -4.38 -7.55
N LYS A 49 19.66 -4.05 -8.40
CA LYS A 49 19.32 -2.66 -8.77
C LYS A 49 17.83 -2.38 -8.66
N GLU A 50 16.97 -3.33 -9.02
CA GLU A 50 15.53 -3.11 -9.07
C GLU A 50 14.75 -4.14 -8.24
N VAL A 51 13.57 -3.72 -7.76
CA VAL A 51 12.58 -4.51 -7.00
C VAL A 51 11.21 -4.34 -7.69
N PRO A 52 10.95 -5.11 -8.75
CA PRO A 52 9.94 -4.80 -9.77
C PRO A 52 8.54 -5.36 -9.50
N GLY A 53 8.39 -6.27 -8.54
CA GLY A 53 7.14 -6.86 -8.10
C GLY A 53 6.57 -6.19 -6.86
N SER A 54 7.40 -6.01 -5.84
CA SER A 54 7.04 -5.41 -4.56
C SER A 54 6.90 -3.89 -4.63
N SER A 55 7.40 -3.25 -5.70
CA SER A 55 7.08 -1.86 -6.02
C SER A 55 5.72 -1.75 -6.74
N PHE A 56 4.64 -1.66 -5.97
CA PHE A 56 3.31 -1.40 -6.55
C PHE A 56 3.24 -0.04 -7.24
N GLY A 57 3.99 0.94 -6.73
CA GLY A 57 4.06 2.30 -7.26
C GLY A 57 4.50 2.34 -8.70
N HIS A 58 5.59 1.64 -9.04
CA HIS A 58 6.12 1.59 -10.39
C HIS A 58 5.11 1.02 -11.40
N ARG A 59 4.23 0.11 -10.95
CA ARG A 59 3.14 -0.44 -11.76
C ARG A 59 1.91 0.48 -11.80
N MET A 60 1.68 1.27 -10.75
CA MET A 60 0.58 2.25 -10.68
C MET A 60 0.85 3.51 -11.52
N PHE A 61 2.11 3.97 -11.54
CA PHE A 61 2.58 5.17 -12.23
C PHE A 61 3.43 4.78 -13.45
N THR A 62 2.76 4.49 -14.55
CA THR A 62 3.39 3.95 -15.76
C THR A 62 3.79 5.05 -16.74
N LYS A 63 4.61 4.70 -17.74
CA LYS A 63 4.89 5.59 -18.89
C LYS A 63 3.62 5.98 -19.67
N ASN A 64 2.59 5.14 -19.64
CA ASN A 64 1.31 5.39 -20.30
C ASN A 64 0.38 6.28 -19.47
N GLY A 65 0.75 6.57 -18.21
CA GLY A 65 0.00 7.45 -17.33
C GLY A 65 -0.08 6.94 -15.89
N ASN A 66 -0.66 7.81 -15.06
CA ASN A 66 -0.95 7.56 -13.66
C ASN A 66 -2.34 6.92 -13.53
N GLN A 67 -2.37 5.64 -13.14
CA GLN A 67 -3.64 4.93 -12.94
C GLN A 67 -4.49 5.57 -11.83
N LEU A 68 -3.87 6.09 -10.75
CA LEU A 68 -4.55 6.74 -9.64
C LEU A 68 -5.28 8.02 -10.09
N ASP A 69 -4.62 8.88 -10.87
CA ASP A 69 -5.26 10.07 -11.44
C ASP A 69 -6.44 9.71 -12.34
N GLN A 70 -6.32 8.61 -13.08
CA GLN A 70 -7.40 8.12 -13.93
C GLN A 70 -8.61 7.63 -13.12
N ILE A 71 -8.40 7.04 -11.94
CA ILE A 71 -9.48 6.71 -10.99
C ILE A 71 -10.19 7.98 -10.52
N ILE A 72 -9.42 8.96 -10.05
CA ILE A 72 -9.95 10.23 -9.52
C ILE A 72 -10.82 10.91 -10.58
N ARG A 73 -10.29 11.12 -11.79
CA ARG A 73 -11.03 11.73 -12.90
C ARG A 73 -12.31 10.95 -13.25
N ARG A 74 -12.24 9.62 -13.22
CA ARG A 74 -13.39 8.76 -13.54
C ARG A 74 -14.49 8.89 -12.49
N LEU A 75 -14.13 8.94 -11.20
CA LEU A 75 -15.10 9.10 -10.10
C LEU A 75 -15.68 10.52 -10.02
N GLN A 76 -14.89 11.55 -10.39
CA GLN A 76 -15.39 12.92 -10.55
C GLN A 76 -16.40 13.04 -11.68
N ALA A 77 -16.20 12.32 -12.78
CA ALA A 77 -17.12 12.32 -13.92
C ALA A 77 -18.35 11.42 -13.71
N ASP A 78 -18.17 10.27 -13.07
CA ASP A 78 -19.22 9.29 -12.79
C ASP A 78 -18.93 8.55 -11.48
N ASN A 79 -19.61 8.96 -10.41
CA ASN A 79 -19.50 8.35 -9.08
C ASN A 79 -19.97 6.88 -9.03
N SER A 80 -20.73 6.42 -10.02
CA SER A 80 -21.26 5.06 -10.09
C SER A 80 -20.36 4.11 -10.87
N SER A 81 -19.27 4.63 -11.44
CA SER A 81 -18.35 3.92 -12.32
C SER A 81 -17.88 2.60 -11.71
N ARG A 82 -17.99 1.53 -12.51
CA ARG A 82 -17.51 0.17 -12.20
C ARG A 82 -16.13 -0.12 -12.80
N ARG A 83 -15.49 0.90 -13.38
CA ARG A 83 -14.22 0.79 -14.12
C ARG A 83 -13.04 1.42 -13.36
N CYS A 84 -13.23 1.67 -12.06
CA CYS A 84 -12.22 2.28 -11.21
C CYS A 84 -11.29 1.20 -10.66
N ILE A 85 -10.40 0.68 -11.52
CA ILE A 85 -9.46 -0.40 -11.18
C ILE A 85 -8.02 0.06 -11.49
N ILE A 86 -7.10 -0.21 -10.56
CA ILE A 86 -5.65 -0.15 -10.77
C ILE A 86 -5.15 -1.58 -10.91
N SER A 87 -4.55 -1.91 -12.06
CA SER A 87 -3.91 -3.22 -12.27
C SER A 87 -2.45 -3.13 -11.86
N ILE A 88 -1.97 -4.14 -11.12
CA ILE A 88 -0.58 -4.22 -10.64
C ILE A 88 0.12 -5.44 -11.21
N TYR A 89 -0.50 -6.61 -11.06
CA TYR A 89 -0.08 -7.83 -11.76
C TYR A 89 -0.50 -7.74 -13.23
N ASP A 90 0.40 -8.11 -14.14
CA ASP A 90 0.14 -8.13 -15.58
C ASP A 90 0.31 -9.54 -16.19
N SER A 91 -0.04 -9.70 -17.47
CA SER A 91 0.08 -11.00 -18.13
C SER A 91 1.53 -11.45 -18.31
N PHE A 92 2.48 -10.52 -18.42
CA PHE A 92 3.90 -10.79 -18.60
C PHE A 92 4.53 -11.39 -17.34
N ASP A 93 4.02 -11.04 -16.16
CA ASP A 93 4.45 -11.62 -14.88
C ASP A 93 4.33 -13.15 -14.83
N ASN A 94 3.48 -13.78 -15.66
CA ASN A 94 3.39 -15.25 -15.77
C ASN A 94 4.59 -15.90 -16.48
N PHE A 95 5.32 -15.14 -17.30
CA PHE A 95 6.46 -15.63 -18.08
C PHE A 95 7.80 -15.18 -17.50
N ARG A 96 7.75 -14.40 -16.42
CA ARG A 96 8.91 -13.79 -15.81
C ARG A 96 9.51 -14.72 -14.76
N GLU A 97 10.79 -15.04 -14.92
CA GLU A 97 11.59 -15.63 -13.85
C GLU A 97 12.14 -14.50 -12.96
N SER A 98 11.59 -14.38 -11.77
CA SER A 98 11.95 -13.33 -10.82
C SER A 98 11.67 -13.79 -9.39
N ARG A 99 12.52 -13.39 -8.45
CA ARG A 99 12.22 -13.55 -7.01
C ARG A 99 11.10 -12.62 -6.56
N ASP A 100 10.82 -11.59 -7.34
CA ASP A 100 9.86 -10.54 -7.01
C ASP A 100 8.81 -10.37 -8.11
N ILE A 101 7.75 -11.17 -7.98
CA ILE A 101 6.53 -11.06 -8.77
C ILE A 101 5.47 -10.35 -7.93
N PRO A 102 4.70 -9.38 -8.46
CA PRO A 102 3.75 -8.60 -7.65
C PRO A 102 2.80 -9.49 -6.87
N CYS A 103 2.71 -9.29 -5.56
CA CYS A 103 1.79 -10.04 -4.70
C CYS A 103 0.36 -9.46 -4.73
N LEU A 104 0.24 -8.19 -5.12
CA LEU A 104 -1.01 -7.47 -5.37
C LEU A 104 -1.44 -7.67 -6.82
N LEU A 105 -2.68 -8.12 -7.02
CA LEU A 105 -3.29 -8.26 -8.34
C LEU A 105 -3.86 -6.93 -8.80
N PHE A 106 -4.83 -6.39 -8.05
CA PHE A 106 -5.48 -5.13 -8.37
C PHE A 106 -6.04 -4.43 -7.13
N LEU A 107 -6.31 -3.14 -7.31
CA LEU A 107 -7.13 -2.31 -6.42
C LEU A 107 -8.40 -1.90 -7.15
N ALA A 108 -9.56 -2.05 -6.54
CA ALA A 108 -10.83 -1.59 -7.11
C ALA A 108 -11.51 -0.60 -6.18
N PHE A 109 -11.94 0.53 -6.73
CA PHE A 109 -12.55 1.62 -5.98
C PHE A 109 -14.03 1.73 -6.30
N HIS A 110 -14.86 1.87 -5.26
CA HIS A 110 -16.30 2.04 -5.41
C HIS A 110 -16.80 3.13 -4.48
N LEU A 111 -17.55 4.09 -5.02
CA LEU A 111 -18.18 5.13 -4.22
C LEU A 111 -19.63 4.72 -3.92
N ARG A 112 -19.96 4.55 -2.64
CA ARG A 112 -21.32 4.21 -2.15
C ARG A 112 -21.61 5.03 -0.91
N GLU A 113 -22.83 5.54 -0.80
CA GLU A 113 -23.26 6.31 0.38
C GLU A 113 -22.29 7.46 0.74
N ASN A 114 -21.75 8.14 -0.29
CA ASN A 114 -20.75 9.20 -0.16
C ASN A 114 -19.44 8.78 0.54
N ARG A 115 -19.11 7.48 0.51
CA ARG A 115 -17.87 6.94 1.04
C ARG A 115 -17.11 6.14 -0.02
N LEU A 116 -15.80 6.33 -0.08
CA LEU A 116 -14.96 5.61 -1.02
C LEU A 116 -14.54 4.27 -0.43
N HIS A 117 -15.04 3.17 -0.97
CA HIS A 117 -14.63 1.82 -0.63
C HIS A 117 -13.46 1.36 -1.50
N LEU A 118 -12.56 0.58 -0.91
CA LEU A 118 -11.42 0.00 -1.61
C LEU A 118 -11.46 -1.53 -1.47
N THR A 119 -11.38 -2.25 -2.58
CA THR A 119 -11.10 -3.68 -2.61
C THR A 119 -9.65 -3.91 -2.98
N ILE A 120 -8.94 -4.68 -2.17
CA ILE A 120 -7.55 -5.11 -2.35
C ILE A 120 -7.59 -6.60 -2.68
N GLN A 121 -7.06 -6.99 -3.83
CA GLN A 121 -6.96 -8.39 -4.21
C GLN A 121 -5.50 -8.81 -4.29
N MET A 122 -5.05 -9.66 -3.36
CA MET A 122 -3.71 -10.24 -3.32
C MET A 122 -3.72 -11.65 -3.91
N ARG A 123 -2.72 -12.01 -4.72
CA ARG A 123 -2.47 -13.42 -5.07
C ARG A 123 -1.88 -14.21 -3.91
N SER A 124 -1.07 -13.54 -3.10
CA SER A 124 -0.37 -14.14 -1.97
C SER A 124 0.00 -13.06 -0.98
N ASN A 125 -0.08 -13.32 0.32
CA ASN A 125 0.36 -12.39 1.34
C ASN A 125 0.80 -13.13 2.60
N ASN A 126 1.99 -12.80 3.09
CA ASN A 126 2.44 -13.24 4.40
C ASN A 126 1.65 -12.48 5.50
N ALA A 127 0.91 -13.23 6.30
CA ALA A 127 -0.02 -12.73 7.31
C ALA A 127 0.67 -11.99 8.46
N PHE A 128 1.93 -12.31 8.75
CA PHE A 128 2.62 -11.84 9.94
C PHE A 128 3.66 -10.76 9.63
N ARG A 129 4.47 -10.95 8.59
CA ARG A 129 5.55 -10.05 8.19
C ARG A 129 5.08 -8.88 7.33
N LEU A 130 4.10 -9.09 6.44
CA LEU A 130 3.80 -8.13 5.36
C LEU A 130 2.37 -7.60 5.38
N PHE A 131 1.39 -8.34 5.89
CA PHE A 131 -0.01 -7.93 5.90
C PHE A 131 -0.22 -6.51 6.44
N LEU A 132 0.38 -6.19 7.59
CA LEU A 132 0.22 -4.87 8.22
C LEU A 132 0.83 -3.74 7.41
N TYR A 133 2.00 -3.97 6.79
CA TYR A 133 2.63 -3.00 5.90
C TYR A 133 1.77 -2.76 4.65
N ASN A 134 1.34 -3.82 3.99
CA ASN A 134 0.48 -3.74 2.81
C ASN A 134 -0.86 -3.07 3.14
N PHE A 135 -1.48 -3.43 4.25
CA PHE A 135 -2.75 -2.83 4.68
C PHE A 135 -2.57 -1.33 4.97
N PHE A 136 -1.51 -0.95 5.69
CA PHE A 136 -1.18 0.45 5.94
C PHE A 136 -1.00 1.20 4.62
N GLU A 137 -0.07 0.76 3.77
CA GLU A 137 0.28 1.41 2.50
C GLU A 137 -0.94 1.58 1.58
N LEU A 138 -1.76 0.54 1.42
CA LEU A 138 -2.93 0.57 0.54
C LEU A 138 -4.11 1.33 1.14
N SER A 139 -4.22 1.39 2.47
CA SER A 139 -5.19 2.26 3.13
C SER A 139 -4.87 3.74 2.94
N PHE A 140 -3.58 4.10 2.83
CA PHE A 140 -3.16 5.44 2.46
C PHE A 140 -3.55 5.77 1.02
N ILE A 141 -3.44 4.81 0.10
CA ILE A 141 -3.94 4.99 -1.29
C ILE A 141 -5.44 5.29 -1.30
N GLN A 142 -6.26 4.57 -0.53
CA GLN A 142 -7.68 4.91 -0.36
C GLN A 142 -7.85 6.35 0.16
N GLY A 143 -7.09 6.71 1.20
CA GLY A 143 -7.11 8.05 1.78
C GLY A 143 -6.80 9.15 0.76
N ILE A 144 -5.80 8.95 -0.11
CA ILE A 144 -5.42 9.91 -1.15
C ILE A 144 -6.58 10.13 -2.12
N VAL A 145 -7.19 9.06 -2.62
CA VAL A 145 -8.34 9.19 -3.54
C VAL A 145 -9.53 9.84 -2.85
N SER A 146 -9.83 9.46 -1.59
CA SER A 146 -10.88 10.09 -0.79
C SER A 146 -10.66 11.59 -0.62
N PHE A 147 -9.43 11.99 -0.29
CA PHE A 147 -9.04 13.39 -0.09
C PHE A 147 -9.22 14.22 -1.37
N GLU A 148 -8.74 13.72 -2.50
CA GLU A 148 -8.87 14.38 -3.82
C GLU A 148 -10.33 14.50 -4.29
N LEU A 149 -11.20 13.60 -3.82
CA LEU A 149 -12.64 13.62 -4.10
C LEU A 149 -13.45 14.43 -3.07
N GLY A 150 -12.82 14.89 -1.97
CA GLY A 150 -13.51 15.60 -0.89
C GLY A 150 -14.55 14.75 -0.14
N ILE A 151 -14.32 13.45 -0.02
CA ILE A 151 -15.22 12.47 0.62
C ILE A 151 -14.49 11.65 1.68
N GLU A 152 -15.25 10.98 2.54
CA GLU A 152 -14.70 10.13 3.59
C GLU A 152 -14.32 8.73 3.07
N PRO A 153 -13.25 8.11 3.59
CA PRO A 153 -12.99 6.70 3.32
C PRO A 153 -14.10 5.81 3.90
N GLY A 154 -14.52 4.84 3.09
CA GLY A 154 -15.39 3.73 3.45
C GLY A 154 -14.61 2.48 3.85
N ASN A 155 -15.25 1.33 3.68
CA ASN A 155 -14.65 0.02 4.02
C ASN A 155 -13.52 -0.36 3.07
N ILE A 156 -12.54 -1.07 3.62
CA ILE A 156 -11.53 -1.80 2.85
C ILE A 156 -11.91 -3.28 2.85
N PHE A 157 -12.02 -3.88 1.68
CA PHE A 157 -12.23 -5.31 1.48
C PHE A 157 -10.89 -5.95 1.08
N TYR A 158 -10.25 -6.65 2.00
CA TYR A 158 -8.93 -7.24 1.79
C TYR A 158 -9.04 -8.74 1.51
N ASN A 159 -8.78 -9.15 0.28
CA ASN A 159 -8.87 -10.53 -0.15
C ASN A 159 -7.47 -11.04 -0.53
N ALA A 160 -7.04 -12.15 0.06
CA ALA A 160 -5.82 -12.83 -0.34
C ALA A 160 -6.14 -14.26 -0.77
N LEU A 161 -5.73 -14.65 -1.98
CA LEU A 161 -5.93 -16.01 -2.47
C LEU A 161 -5.08 -17.02 -1.67
N SER A 162 -3.88 -16.60 -1.26
CA SER A 162 -3.01 -17.34 -0.36
C SER A 162 -2.56 -16.44 0.78
N MET A 163 -3.23 -16.55 1.93
CA MET A 163 -2.77 -15.95 3.19
C MET A 163 -1.95 -16.99 3.95
N HIS A 164 -0.67 -16.71 4.22
CA HIS A 164 0.24 -17.72 4.76
C HIS A 164 1.15 -17.20 5.87
N LEU A 165 1.70 -18.12 6.66
CA LEU A 165 2.66 -17.88 7.73
C LEU A 165 3.87 -18.81 7.49
N TYR A 166 5.10 -18.30 7.59
CA TYR A 166 6.27 -19.18 7.56
C TYR A 166 6.40 -19.95 8.87
N LEU A 167 6.89 -21.19 8.81
CA LEU A 167 7.08 -21.99 10.01
C LEU A 167 8.04 -21.33 11.00
N ASP A 168 9.08 -20.65 10.50
CA ASP A 168 10.02 -19.86 11.30
C ASP A 168 9.35 -18.70 12.05
N ASP A 169 8.18 -18.24 11.58
CA ASP A 169 7.39 -17.18 12.23
C ASP A 169 6.38 -17.72 13.25
N LYS A 170 6.21 -19.04 13.36
CA LYS A 170 5.12 -19.66 14.13
C LYS A 170 5.18 -19.30 15.61
N GLU A 171 6.33 -19.48 16.25
CA GLU A 171 6.50 -19.19 17.67
C GLU A 171 6.22 -17.72 17.98
N GLN A 172 6.75 -16.81 17.15
CA GLN A 172 6.53 -15.37 17.31
C GLN A 172 5.06 -14.99 17.09
N ALA A 173 4.38 -15.62 16.15
CA ALA A 173 2.95 -15.42 15.92
C ALA A 173 2.10 -15.95 17.08
N GLU A 174 2.45 -17.11 17.65
CA GLU A 174 1.78 -17.65 18.85
C GLU A 174 1.97 -16.74 20.07
N LEU A 175 3.20 -16.23 20.28
CA LEU A 175 3.47 -15.23 21.32
C LEU A 175 2.61 -13.97 21.14
N TYR A 176 2.44 -13.52 19.89
CA TYR A 176 1.58 -12.39 19.55
C TYR A 176 0.10 -12.65 19.89
N LEU A 177 -0.42 -13.83 19.54
CA LEU A 177 -1.82 -14.21 19.83
C LEU A 177 -2.08 -14.39 21.32
N ASN A 178 -1.10 -14.89 22.07
CA ASN A 178 -1.21 -15.15 23.50
C ASN A 178 -0.96 -13.92 24.38
N HIS A 179 -0.29 -12.89 23.85
CA HIS A 179 -0.31 -11.59 24.48
C HIS A 179 -1.73 -11.05 24.39
N ASN A 180 -2.37 -10.83 25.56
CA ASN A 180 -3.62 -10.06 25.67
C ASN A 180 -3.36 -8.65 25.11
N VAL A 181 -3.45 -8.50 23.78
CA VAL A 181 -3.64 -7.21 23.14
C VAL A 181 -4.95 -6.74 23.72
N ASN A 182 -4.87 -5.84 24.72
CA ASN A 182 -6.03 -5.19 25.33
C ASN A 182 -7.02 -4.90 24.20
N GLN A 183 -8.23 -5.45 24.30
CA GLN A 183 -9.28 -5.31 23.28
C GLN A 183 -9.61 -3.84 22.99
N ASN A 184 -9.12 -2.92 23.82
CA ASN A 184 -8.91 -1.52 23.51
C ASN A 184 -7.69 -1.33 22.60
N MET A 185 -7.74 -1.88 21.38
CA MET A 185 -7.01 -1.29 20.27
C MET A 185 -7.61 0.10 20.07
N SER A 186 -7.10 1.08 20.79
CA SER A 186 -7.37 2.49 20.51
C SER A 186 -6.86 2.74 19.11
N VAL A 187 -7.79 2.72 18.17
CA VAL A 187 -7.64 3.17 16.80
C VAL A 187 -7.18 4.62 16.90
N LEU A 188 -5.87 4.84 16.83
CA LEU A 188 -5.28 6.17 16.73
C LEU A 188 -5.55 6.68 15.31
N PHE A 189 -6.79 7.11 15.08
CA PHE A 189 -7.05 8.21 14.16
C PHE A 189 -6.83 9.49 14.96
N GLN A 190 -5.57 9.83 15.23
CA GLN A 190 -5.29 11.24 15.39
C GLN A 190 -5.33 11.81 13.98
N SER A 191 -6.44 12.46 13.68
CA SER A 191 -6.64 13.35 12.53
C SER A 191 -5.36 14.10 12.17
N TYR A 192 -4.53 14.47 13.14
CA TYR A 192 -3.24 15.12 12.95
C TYR A 192 -2.23 14.40 12.05
N VAL A 193 -1.98 13.09 12.14
CA VAL A 193 -0.89 12.48 11.32
C VAL A 193 -1.28 12.38 9.84
N LEU A 194 -2.52 11.96 9.56
CA LEU A 194 -3.04 11.98 8.19
C LEU A 194 -3.20 13.41 7.72
N MET A 195 -3.66 14.34 8.54
CA MET A 195 -3.81 15.75 8.16
C MET A 195 -2.46 16.44 7.97
N ASP A 196 -1.40 16.08 8.69
CA ASP A 196 -0.04 16.61 8.53
C ASP A 196 0.64 16.02 7.28
N ILE A 197 0.47 14.72 7.01
CA ILE A 197 0.86 14.11 5.73
C ILE A 197 0.04 14.72 4.59
N PHE A 198 -1.27 14.89 4.77
CA PHE A 198 -2.14 15.54 3.78
C PHE A 198 -1.86 17.03 3.64
N ILE A 199 -1.38 17.75 4.66
CA ILE A 199 -0.94 19.16 4.58
C ILE A 199 0.40 19.24 3.85
N LEU A 200 1.32 18.32 4.12
CA LEU A 200 2.52 18.09 3.30
C LEU A 200 2.15 17.82 1.83
N LEU A 201 1.10 17.03 1.59
CA LEU A 201 0.53 16.76 0.27
C LEU A 201 -0.28 17.95 -0.29
N LYS A 202 -0.96 18.77 0.53
CA LYS A 202 -1.82 19.89 0.08
C LYS A 202 -1.00 21.03 -0.53
N ASN A 203 0.25 21.17 -0.09
CA ASN A 203 1.21 22.09 -0.67
C ASN A 203 1.91 21.54 -1.93
N CYS A 204 1.67 20.27 -2.29
CA CYS A 204 2.19 19.62 -3.48
C CYS A 204 1.03 18.98 -4.25
N LYS A 205 0.53 19.62 -5.32
CA LYS A 205 -0.26 18.89 -6.33
C LYS A 205 0.42 17.55 -6.60
N ILE A 206 -0.30 16.43 -6.72
CA ILE A 206 0.30 15.11 -6.97
C ILE A 206 1.29 15.16 -8.16
N SER A 207 1.03 16.02 -9.15
CA SER A 207 1.94 16.34 -10.27
C SER A 207 3.32 16.93 -9.86
N ASN A 208 3.39 17.61 -8.72
CA ASN A 208 4.58 18.23 -8.14
C ASN A 208 5.32 17.32 -7.14
N PHE A 209 4.70 16.23 -6.67
CA PHE A 209 5.37 15.24 -5.80
C PHE A 209 6.54 14.55 -6.52
N LEU A 210 6.42 14.39 -7.85
CA LEU A 210 7.49 13.90 -8.74
C LEU A 210 8.68 14.87 -8.85
N PHE A 211 8.52 16.15 -8.49
CA PHE A 211 9.56 17.17 -8.57
C PHE A 211 10.33 17.34 -7.26
N VAL A 212 9.67 17.18 -6.10
CA VAL A 212 10.30 17.33 -4.78
C VAL A 212 11.30 16.21 -4.46
N LEU A 213 11.16 15.03 -5.06
CA LEU A 213 12.10 13.92 -4.90
C LEU A 213 13.18 13.86 -6.00
N LYS A 214 13.35 14.94 -6.79
CA LYS A 214 14.39 15.07 -7.84
C LYS A 214 15.52 16.07 -7.47
N ALA A 215 15.57 16.52 -6.22
CA ALA A 215 16.67 17.33 -5.67
C ALA A 215 17.51 16.49 -4.69
#